data_AF-A0A0M3HK32-F1
#
_entry.id   AF-A0A0M3HK32-F1
#
_cell.length_a   1.000
_cell.length_b   1.000
_cell.length_c   1.000
_cell.angle_alpha   90.00
_cell.angle_beta   90.00
_cell.angle_gamma   90.00
#
_symmetry.space_group_name_H-M   'P 1'
#
loop_
_entity.id
_entity.type
_entity.pdbx_description
1 polymer ?
#
loop_
_entity_poly.entity_id
_entity_poly.type
_entity_poly.pdbx_seq_one_letter_code
_entity_poly.pdbx_strand_id
1 'polypeptide(L)'
;MNVKIYRSIDEKICHSEFSAMKSMLLTNETHLIQVAIAEPVLNTRRGRSQIQEYIDYNGGPGVQHMALRVSNIISTVQKMKTRGVEFLTVPSSYYDDLEERLKCSKIE
;
A
#
# COMPACT_ATOMS: atom_id res chain seq x y z
N MET A 1 18.29 -18.38 2.47
CA MET A 1 17.15 -17.72 3.15
C MET A 1 15.88 -18.19 2.45
N ASN A 2 15.06 -19.01 3.11
CA ASN A 2 13.83 -19.52 2.51
C ASN A 2 12.72 -18.48 2.66
N VAL A 3 12.18 -18.01 1.55
CA VAL A 3 11.01 -17.12 1.51
C VAL A 3 9.83 -17.87 0.89
N LYS A 4 8.64 -17.67 1.44
CA LYS A 4 7.39 -18.27 0.98
C LYS A 4 6.34 -17.20 0.76
N ILE A 5 5.39 -17.49 -0.14
CA ILE A 5 4.20 -16.63 -0.31
C ILE A 5 3.35 -16.77 0.96
N TYR A 6 3.15 -15.65 1.64
CA TYR A 6 2.33 -15.55 2.85
C TYR A 6 0.90 -15.13 2.54
N ARG A 7 0.73 -14.21 1.60
CA ARG A 7 -0.57 -13.68 1.18
C ARG A 7 -0.50 -13.27 -0.28
N SER A 8 -1.58 -13.51 -1.01
CA SER A 8 -1.83 -12.90 -2.32
C SER A 8 -3.08 -12.03 -2.25
N ILE A 9 -3.08 -10.96 -3.02
CA ILE A 9 -4.21 -10.05 -3.22
C ILE A 9 -4.38 -9.88 -4.72
N ASP A 10 -5.60 -10.11 -5.21
CA ASP A 10 -5.94 -9.96 -6.61
C ASP A 10 -6.69 -8.64 -6.89
N GLU A 11 -6.97 -8.40 -8.17
CA GLU A 11 -7.66 -7.23 -8.66
C GLU A 11 -9.08 -7.06 -8.11
N LYS A 12 -9.74 -8.13 -7.66
CA LYS A 12 -11.09 -8.03 -7.08
C LYS A 12 -11.06 -7.38 -5.71
N ILE A 13 -9.92 -7.45 -5.02
CA ILE A 13 -9.72 -6.87 -3.70
C ILE A 13 -9.04 -5.51 -3.80
N CYS A 14 -8.02 -5.37 -4.65
CA CYS A 14 -7.25 -4.13 -4.78
C CYS A 14 -7.53 -3.42 -6.11
N HIS A 15 -8.65 -2.72 -6.17
CA HIS A 15 -9.03 -1.87 -7.31
C HIS A 15 -9.66 -0.55 -6.85
N SER A 16 -9.57 0.44 -7.72
CA SER A 16 -10.45 1.60 -7.75
C SER A 16 -11.43 1.47 -8.92
N GLU A 17 -12.27 2.48 -9.13
CA GLU A 17 -13.10 2.55 -10.34
C GLU A 17 -12.27 2.52 -11.64
N PHE A 18 -11.00 2.95 -11.58
CA PHE A 18 -10.19 3.23 -12.77
C PHE A 18 -9.03 2.24 -12.99
N SER A 19 -8.45 1.69 -11.92
CA SER A 19 -7.24 0.86 -11.99
C SER A 19 -7.23 -0.26 -10.95
N ALA A 20 -6.44 -1.30 -11.18
CA ALA A 20 -6.25 -2.39 -10.24
C ALA A 20 -4.78 -2.84 -10.20
N MET A 21 -4.43 -3.61 -9.16
CA MET A 21 -3.14 -4.29 -9.06
C MET A 21 -3.28 -5.68 -8.44
N LYS A 22 -2.33 -6.56 -8.78
CA LYS A 22 -2.12 -7.81 -8.07
C LYS A 22 -0.88 -7.68 -7.20
N SER A 23 -0.91 -8.29 -6.02
CA SER A 23 0.27 -8.31 -5.16
C SER A 23 0.44 -9.63 -4.41
N MET A 24 1.69 -9.98 -4.13
CA MET A 24 2.09 -11.13 -3.33
C MET A 24 3.03 -10.67 -2.23
N LEU A 25 2.74 -11.03 -0.99
CA LEU A 25 3.63 -10.82 0.14
C LEU A 25 4.49 -12.07 0.36
N LEU A 26 5.78 -11.93 0.13
CA LEU A 26 6.79 -12.94 0.46
C LEU A 26 7.34 -12.69 1.86
N THR A 27 7.56 -13.75 2.63
CA THR A 27 8.13 -13.65 3.97
C THR A 27 9.07 -14.81 4.27
N ASN A 28 10.07 -14.56 5.12
CA ASN A 28 10.83 -15.63 5.76
C ASN A 28 10.05 -16.22 6.96
N GLU A 29 10.55 -17.32 7.51
CA GLU A 29 9.90 -18.05 8.63
C GLU A 29 9.71 -17.18 9.89
N THR A 30 10.64 -16.26 10.16
CA THR A 30 10.55 -15.38 11.34
C THR A 30 9.66 -14.16 11.12
N HIS A 31 9.13 -13.96 9.91
CA HIS A 31 8.39 -12.77 9.49
C HIS A 31 9.13 -11.43 9.64
N LEU A 32 10.45 -11.46 9.80
CA LEU A 32 11.28 -10.26 9.89
C LEU A 32 11.57 -9.64 8.53
N ILE A 33 11.63 -10.46 7.48
CA ILE A 33 11.86 -10.00 6.11
C ILE A 33 10.58 -10.21 5.34
N GLN A 34 9.96 -9.10 4.96
CA GLN A 34 8.70 -9.03 4.24
C GLN A 34 8.89 -8.22 2.96
N VAL A 35 8.61 -8.85 1.82
CA VAL A 35 8.74 -8.23 0.50
C VAL A 35 7.42 -8.36 -0.24
N ALA A 36 6.79 -7.21 -0.52
CA ALA A 36 5.61 -7.16 -1.37
C ALA A 36 6.06 -7.03 -2.83
N ILE A 37 5.64 -7.96 -3.68
CA ILE A 37 5.80 -7.90 -5.13
C ILE A 37 4.45 -7.52 -5.72
N ALA A 38 4.43 -6.50 -6.58
CA ALA A 38 3.23 -6.03 -7.25
C ALA A 38 3.42 -6.05 -8.77
N GLU A 39 2.35 -6.39 -9.49
CA GLU A 39 2.32 -6.38 -10.96
C GLU A 39 1.11 -5.57 -11.46
N PRO A 40 1.23 -4.90 -12.62
CA PRO A 40 0.13 -4.12 -13.18
C PRO A 40 -0.96 -5.05 -13.73
N VAL A 41 -2.22 -4.67 -13.54
CA VAL A 41 -3.33 -5.29 -14.27
C VAL A 41 -3.50 -4.52 -15.58
N LEU A 42 -3.22 -5.19 -16.70
CA LEU A 42 -3.36 -4.61 -18.04
C LEU A 42 -4.85 -4.48 -18.42
N ASN A 43 -5.16 -3.51 -19.29
CA ASN A 43 -6.50 -3.29 -19.85
C ASN A 43 -7.61 -2.98 -18.83
N THR A 44 -7.29 -2.27 -17.74
CA THR A 44 -8.29 -1.71 -16.83
C THR A 44 -9.18 -0.70 -17.54
N ARG A 45 -10.49 -0.68 -17.20
CA ARG A 45 -11.52 0.00 -18.01
C ARG A 45 -11.26 1.47 -18.30
N ARG A 46 -10.56 2.22 -17.43
CA ARG A 46 -10.47 3.70 -17.53
C ARG A 46 -9.22 4.38 -16.99
N GLY A 47 -8.16 3.66 -16.58
CA GLY A 47 -6.96 4.31 -16.00
C GLY A 47 -5.70 3.47 -16.07
N ARG A 48 -4.54 4.13 -16.23
CA ARG A 48 -3.21 3.49 -16.21
C ARG A 48 -2.94 2.96 -14.80
N SER A 49 -2.47 1.73 -14.67
CA SER A 49 -2.06 1.18 -13.38
C SER A 49 -0.87 1.97 -12.83
N GLN A 50 -0.92 2.36 -11.55
CA GLN A 50 0.20 3.01 -10.85
C GLN A 50 1.49 2.17 -10.93
N ILE A 51 1.38 0.83 -10.95
CA ILE A 51 2.54 -0.06 -11.10
C ILE A 51 3.15 0.06 -12.50
N GLN A 52 2.31 0.16 -13.53
CA GLN A 52 2.78 0.37 -14.90
C GLN A 52 3.47 1.73 -15.02
N GLU A 53 2.87 2.78 -14.45
CA GLU A 53 3.48 4.10 -14.39
C GLU A 53 4.87 4.06 -13.72
N TYR A 54 5.00 3.37 -12.58
CA TYR A 54 6.30 3.17 -11.94
C TYR A 54 7.31 2.51 -12.88
N ILE A 55 6.93 1.42 -13.55
CA ILE A 55 7.83 0.68 -14.46
C ILE A 55 8.29 1.60 -15.61
N ASP A 56 7.38 2.39 -16.16
CA ASP A 56 7.65 3.26 -17.31
C ASP A 56 8.61 4.39 -16.95
N TYR A 57 8.44 5.03 -15.79
CA TYR A 57 9.34 6.10 -15.31
C TYR A 57 10.65 5.58 -14.71
N ASN A 58 10.64 4.40 -14.09
CA ASN A 58 11.84 3.77 -13.51
C ASN A 58 12.71 3.08 -14.57
N GLY A 59 12.17 2.79 -15.76
CA GLY A 59 12.87 2.05 -16.82
C GLY A 59 12.90 0.54 -16.59
N GLY A 60 11.96 0.00 -15.81
CA GLY A 60 11.86 -1.42 -15.50
C GLY A 60 11.41 -1.74 -14.07
N PRO A 61 11.40 -3.03 -13.68
CA PRO A 61 11.09 -3.46 -12.31
C PRO A 61 12.07 -2.87 -11.29
N GLY A 62 11.59 -2.61 -10.07
CA GLY A 62 12.42 -2.06 -8.99
C GLY A 62 11.66 -1.92 -7.68
N VAL A 63 12.30 -1.29 -6.69
CA VAL A 63 11.72 -1.04 -5.36
C VAL A 63 10.90 0.25 -5.39
N GLN A 64 9.57 0.12 -5.29
CA GLN A 64 8.66 1.26 -5.33
C GLN A 64 8.64 2.06 -4.01
N HIS A 65 8.62 1.39 -2.86
CA HIS A 65 8.56 2.05 -1.55
C HIS A 65 9.18 1.19 -0.44
N MET A 66 9.48 1.83 0.69
CA MET A 66 9.91 1.18 1.93
C MET A 66 9.00 1.60 3.08
N ALA A 67 8.51 0.62 3.86
CA ALA A 67 7.72 0.88 5.05
C ALA A 67 8.65 1.04 6.27
N LEU A 68 8.57 2.20 6.93
CA LEU A 68 9.40 2.51 8.11
C LEU A 68 8.58 2.35 9.39
N ARG A 69 8.94 1.36 10.21
CA ARG A 69 8.29 1.14 11.51
C ARG A 69 8.71 2.22 12.51
N VAL A 70 7.73 2.84 13.15
CA VAL A 70 7.94 3.88 14.16
C VAL A 70 7.14 3.55 15.43
N SER A 71 7.60 4.02 16.59
CA SER A 71 6.92 3.78 17.87
C SER A 71 5.71 4.67 18.10
N ASN A 72 5.67 5.87 17.49
CA ASN A 72 4.56 6.81 17.58
C ASN A 72 4.32 7.47 16.21
N ILE A 73 3.30 6.98 15.50
CA ILE A 73 2.98 7.44 14.15
C ILE A 73 2.51 8.90 14.12
N ILE A 74 1.72 9.34 15.11
CA ILE A 74 1.19 10.70 15.18
C ILE A 74 2.33 11.72 15.30
N SER A 75 3.22 11.53 16.28
CA SER A 75 4.38 12.41 16.47
C SER A 75 5.33 12.38 15.28
N THR A 76 5.54 11.20 14.70
CA THR A 76 6.47 11.05 13.57
C THR A 76 5.95 11.76 12.33
N VAL A 77 4.69 11.53 11.94
CA VAL A 77 4.08 12.20 10.77
C VAL A 77 4.05 13.72 10.96
N GLN A 78 3.70 14.22 12.16
CA GLN A 78 3.73 15.65 12.46
C GLN A 78 5.14 16.24 12.26
N LYS A 79 6.17 15.60 12.82
CA LYS A 79 7.57 16.04 12.66
C LYS A 79 8.08 15.94 11.23
N MET A 80 7.64 14.94 10.46
CA MET A 80 7.99 14.81 9.05
C MET A 80 7.37 15.94 8.23
N LYS A 81 6.09 16.26 8.47
CA LYS A 81 5.42 17.40 7.82
C LYS A 81 6.08 18.74 8.15
N THR A 82 6.44 19.00 9.42
CA THR A 82 7.13 20.25 9.78
C THR A 82 8.53 20.37 9.16
N ARG A 83 9.14 19.24 8.78
CA ARG A 83 10.42 19.19 8.07
C ARG A 83 10.26 19.19 6.54
N GLY A 84 9.04 19.37 6.02
CA GLY A 84 8.78 19.48 4.58
C GLY A 84 8.55 18.16 3.85
N VAL A 85 8.34 17.04 4.55
CA VAL A 85 7.95 15.79 3.89
C VAL A 85 6.49 15.87 3.45
N GLU A 86 6.25 15.66 2.17
CA GLU A 86 4.92 15.60 1.57
C GLU A 86 4.28 14.21 1.74
N PHE A 87 2.97 14.20 1.95
CA PHE A 87 2.17 12.99 2.09
C PHE A 87 0.97 13.05 1.14
N LEU A 88 0.49 11.89 0.73
CA LEU A 88 -0.77 11.78 0.01
C LEU A 88 -1.93 12.32 0.87
N THR A 89 -2.88 12.98 0.22
CA THR A 89 -4.09 13.49 0.87
C THR A 89 -5.18 12.43 0.85
N VAL A 90 -5.94 12.33 1.94
CA VAL A 90 -7.08 11.42 2.08
C VAL A 90 -8.34 12.29 2.22
N PRO A 91 -9.44 12.01 1.48
CA PRO A 91 -10.70 12.73 1.63
C PRO A 91 -11.23 12.67 3.06
N SER A 92 -11.86 13.74 3.55
CA SER A 92 -12.44 13.79 4.90
C SER A 92 -13.48 12.70 5.14
N SER A 93 -14.27 12.37 4.12
CA SER A 93 -15.31 11.33 4.16
C SER A 93 -14.76 9.95 4.57
N TYR A 94 -13.48 9.67 4.29
CA TYR A 94 -12.85 8.44 4.76
C TYR A 94 -12.86 8.33 6.29
N TYR A 95 -12.68 9.44 7.00
CA TYR A 95 -12.65 9.47 8.45
C TYR A 95 -14.06 9.41 9.06
N ASP A 96 -15.04 10.00 8.39
CA ASP A 96 -16.46 9.85 8.75
C ASP A 96 -16.86 8.37 8.65
N ASP A 97 -16.54 7.71 7.53
CA ASP A 97 -16.78 6.27 7.32
C ASP A 97 -15.96 5.37 8.27
N LEU A 98 -14.76 5.80 8.65
CA LEU A 98 -13.92 5.09 9.61
C LEU A 98 -14.57 5.09 10.99
N GLU A 99 -15.10 6.22 11.45
CA GLU A 99 -15.79 6.34 12.73
C GLU A 99 -16.97 5.37 12.79
N GLU A 100 -17.79 5.32 11.74
CA GLU A 100 -18.91 4.37 11.66
C GLU A 100 -18.46 2.91 11.72
N ARG A 101 -17.40 2.54 10.99
CA ARG A 101 -16.85 1.16 11.02
C ARG A 101 -16.31 0.78 12.40
N LEU A 102 -15.77 1.75 13.14
CA LEU A 102 -15.20 1.50 14.46
C LEU A 102 -16.26 1.31 15.56
N LYS A 103 -17.47 1.88 15.43
CA LYS A 103 -18.56 1.69 16.40
C LYS A 103 -18.91 0.24 16.66
N CYS A 104 -18.82 -0.60 15.63
CA CYS A 104 -19.09 -2.04 15.71
C CYS A 104 -17.81 -2.89 15.75
N SER A 105 -16.64 -2.26 15.83
CA SER A 105 -15.37 -2.95 15.87
C SER A 105 -15.12 -3.56 17.25
N LYS A 106 -14.52 -4.75 17.28
CA LYS A 106 -14.07 -5.41 18.52
C LYS A 106 -12.64 -5.01 18.91
N ILE A 107 -12.07 -4.03 18.21
CA ILE A 107 -10.73 -3.53 18.48
C ILE A 107 -10.86 -2.50 19.61
N GLU A 108 -10.33 -2.87 20.78
CA GLU A 108 -10.13 -1.98 21.93
C GLU A 108 -9.02 -0.96 21.67
#